data_AF-G4ZQ36-F1
#
_entry.id   AF-G4ZQ36-F1
#
_cell.length_a   1.000
_cell.length_b   1.000
_cell.length_c   1.000
_cell.angle_alpha   90.00
_cell.angle_beta   90.00
_cell.angle_gamma   90.00
#
_symmetry.space_group_name_H-M   'P 1'
#
loop_
_entity.id
_entity.type
_entity.pdbx_description
1 polymer ?
#
loop_
_entity_poly.entity_id
_entity_poly.type
_entity_poly.pdbx_seq_one_letter_code
_entity_poly.pdbx_strand_id
1 'polypeptide(L)'
;MKLQIVLAALAAVMLPVHGAKLQCSGAVSDSNGNPVAESSGFLTADFTQKACAASGGSIEPNRKGNDKCCVVSNEDAFLSSCRGLKAGSQFPNGRPIPARCWGD
;
A
#
# COMPACT_ATOMS: atom_id res chain seq x y z
N MET A 1 8.94 9.30 44.01
CA MET A 1 9.73 9.46 42.77
C MET A 1 9.56 8.21 41.91
N LYS A 2 9.47 8.38 40.58
CA LYS A 2 9.72 7.40 39.49
C LYS A 2 8.69 6.29 39.25
N LEU A 3 7.60 6.65 38.57
CA LEU A 3 6.92 5.73 37.63
C LEU A 3 6.27 6.48 36.45
N GLN A 4 6.83 7.64 36.08
CA GLN A 4 6.29 8.51 35.02
C GLN A 4 7.29 8.81 33.89
N ILE A 5 8.34 8.00 33.69
CA ILE A 5 9.45 8.35 32.78
C ILE A 5 9.60 7.38 31.59
N VAL A 6 8.74 6.36 31.41
CA VAL A 6 9.02 5.29 30.43
C VAL A 6 8.07 5.25 29.22
N LEU A 7 7.19 6.23 29.00
CA LEU A 7 6.43 6.32 27.74
C LEU A 7 6.52 7.71 27.07
N ALA A 8 7.67 8.38 27.20
CA ALA A 8 7.97 9.61 26.48
C ALA A 8 9.00 9.41 25.35
N ALA A 9 9.11 8.20 24.79
CA ALA A 9 10.09 7.91 23.74
C ALA A 9 9.64 6.77 22.82
N LEU A 10 8.69 7.00 21.91
CA LEU A 10 8.65 6.43 20.55
C LEU A 10 7.42 6.88 19.72
N ALA A 11 7.13 8.18 19.65
CA ALA A 11 6.11 8.70 18.70
C ALA A 11 6.70 9.68 17.67
N ALA A 12 8.03 9.78 17.58
CA ALA A 12 8.71 10.75 16.74
C ALA A 12 9.71 10.14 15.73
N VAL A 13 9.68 8.81 15.53
CA VAL A 13 10.59 8.18 14.55
C VAL A 13 9.76 7.63 13.40
N MET A 14 10.08 8.10 12.19
CA MET A 14 9.74 7.51 10.88
C MET A 14 8.39 7.90 10.24
N LEU A 15 8.14 9.20 10.02
CA LEU A 15 7.52 9.58 8.75
C LEU A 15 8.67 9.80 7.76
N PRO A 16 8.79 9.01 6.68
CA PRO A 16 9.70 9.33 5.60
C PRO A 16 9.10 10.55 4.89
N VAL A 17 9.44 11.75 5.35
CA VAL A 17 8.94 13.00 4.74
C VAL A 17 9.45 13.19 3.30
N HIS A 18 10.41 12.34 2.87
CA HIS A 18 11.06 12.39 1.56
C HIS A 18 10.85 11.10 0.73
N GLY A 19 9.86 10.27 1.07
CA GLY A 19 9.54 9.06 0.31
C GLY A 19 8.51 9.29 -0.79
N ALA A 20 8.60 8.52 -1.87
CA ALA A 20 7.55 8.43 -2.88
C ALA A 20 6.29 7.82 -2.26
N LYS A 21 5.13 8.44 -2.52
CA LYS A 21 3.83 7.90 -2.16
C LYS A 21 3.29 7.01 -3.28
N LEU A 22 3.27 5.71 -3.02
CA LEU A 22 2.89 4.70 -3.99
C LEU A 22 1.78 3.78 -3.47
N GLN A 23 0.96 3.35 -4.40
CA GLN A 23 -0.15 2.43 -4.19
C GLN A 23 0.00 1.26 -5.16
N CYS A 24 -0.44 0.08 -4.72
CA CYS A 24 -0.56 -1.09 -5.57
C CYS A 24 -2.05 -1.41 -5.71
N SER A 25 -2.68 -0.79 -6.70
CA SER A 25 -4.13 -0.84 -6.91
C SER A 25 -4.58 -2.24 -7.34
N GLY A 26 -5.63 -2.73 -6.71
CA GLY A 26 -6.30 -3.94 -7.15
C GLY A 26 -7.21 -3.65 -8.34
N ALA A 27 -7.01 -4.34 -9.45
CA ALA A 27 -7.92 -4.32 -10.58
C ALA A 27 -8.53 -5.69 -10.83
N VAL A 28 -9.79 -5.72 -11.22
CA VAL A 28 -10.51 -6.89 -11.74
C VAL A 28 -10.87 -6.64 -13.20
N SER A 29 -11.36 -7.64 -13.91
CA SER A 29 -11.86 -7.48 -15.28
C SER A 29 -13.35 -7.10 -15.28
N ASP A 30 -13.72 -6.10 -16.09
CA ASP A 30 -15.12 -5.84 -16.43
C ASP A 30 -15.67 -6.91 -17.41
N SER A 31 -16.94 -6.77 -17.80
CA SER A 31 -17.60 -7.67 -18.77
C SER A 31 -16.94 -7.71 -20.15
N ASN A 32 -16.12 -6.71 -20.49
CA ASN A 32 -15.38 -6.61 -21.75
C ASN A 32 -13.91 -7.05 -21.59
N GLY A 33 -13.51 -7.50 -20.41
CA GLY A 33 -12.13 -7.89 -20.10
C GLY A 33 -11.18 -6.73 -19.77
N ASN A 34 -11.67 -5.49 -19.72
CA ASN A 34 -10.86 -4.34 -19.36
C ASN A 34 -10.55 -4.33 -17.86
N PRO A 35 -9.34 -3.91 -17.45
CA PRO A 35 -9.05 -3.70 -16.04
C PRO A 35 -9.90 -2.55 -15.49
N VAL A 36 -10.65 -2.84 -14.44
CA VAL A 36 -11.36 -1.83 -13.65
C VAL A 36 -10.93 -1.96 -12.19
N ALA A 37 -10.88 -0.83 -11.49
CA ALA A 37 -10.54 -0.84 -10.07
C ALA A 37 -11.51 -1.73 -9.29
N GLU A 38 -10.97 -2.54 -8.39
CA GLU A 38 -11.77 -3.38 -7.50
C GLU A 38 -12.49 -2.48 -6.48
N SER A 39 -13.81 -2.57 -6.44
CA SER A 39 -14.66 -1.56 -5.81
C SER A 39 -14.69 -1.61 -4.28
N SER A 40 -14.47 -2.76 -3.65
CA SER A 40 -14.44 -2.88 -2.18
C SER A 40 -13.16 -2.31 -1.57
N GLY A 41 -12.11 -2.17 -2.37
CA GLY A 41 -10.79 -1.74 -1.92
C GLY A 41 -10.01 -2.79 -1.13
N PHE A 42 -10.52 -4.02 -1.08
CA PHE A 42 -9.83 -5.14 -0.46
C PHE A 42 -8.52 -5.45 -1.21
N LEU A 43 -8.57 -5.56 -2.53
CA LEU A 43 -7.38 -5.91 -3.31
C LEU A 43 -6.33 -4.81 -3.23
N THR A 44 -6.74 -3.55 -3.36
CA THR A 44 -5.83 -2.41 -3.21
C THR A 44 -5.17 -2.39 -1.82
N ALA A 45 -5.96 -2.62 -0.77
CA ALA A 45 -5.43 -2.62 0.59
C ALA A 45 -4.45 -3.77 0.85
N ASP A 46 -4.76 -4.98 0.39
CA ASP A 46 -3.91 -6.17 0.52
C ASP A 46 -2.61 -6.01 -0.28
N PHE A 47 -2.73 -5.66 -1.57
CA PHE A 47 -1.58 -5.51 -2.45
C PHE A 47 -0.67 -4.37 -2.01
N THR A 48 -1.22 -3.22 -1.63
CA THR A 48 -0.41 -2.10 -1.14
C THR A 48 0.28 -2.48 0.16
N GLN A 49 -0.39 -3.16 1.09
CA GLN A 49 0.24 -3.61 2.33
C GLN A 49 1.40 -4.56 2.07
N LYS A 50 1.22 -5.57 1.20
CA LYS A 50 2.25 -6.54 0.86
C LYS A 50 3.44 -5.91 0.14
N ALA A 51 3.20 -5.09 -0.88
CA ALA A 51 4.25 -4.40 -1.61
C ALA A 51 5.02 -3.40 -0.72
N CYS A 52 4.31 -2.70 0.17
CA CYS A 52 4.91 -1.78 1.13
C CYS A 52 5.84 -2.50 2.11
N ALA A 53 5.39 -3.61 2.69
CA ALA A 53 6.20 -4.41 3.60
C ALA A 53 7.44 -5.00 2.89
N ALA A 54 7.28 -5.50 1.67
CA ALA A 54 8.37 -6.07 0.88
C ALA A 54 9.43 -5.03 0.45
N SER A 55 9.02 -3.77 0.25
CA SER A 55 9.92 -2.68 -0.14
C SER A 55 10.53 -1.91 1.05
N GLY A 56 10.22 -2.32 2.28
CA GLY A 56 10.67 -1.61 3.49
C GLY A 56 9.99 -0.25 3.69
N GLY A 57 8.83 -0.05 3.07
CA GLY A 57 8.03 1.16 3.21
C GLY A 57 7.20 1.20 4.49
N SER A 58 6.51 2.33 4.68
CA SER A 58 5.55 2.52 5.77
C SER A 58 4.18 2.89 5.22
N ILE A 59 3.12 2.27 5.75
CA ILE A 59 1.75 2.57 5.34
C ILE A 59 1.33 3.93 5.90
N GLU A 60 0.71 4.75 5.06
CA GLU A 60 0.12 6.01 5.51
C GLU A 60 -1.13 5.70 6.38
N PRO A 61 -1.12 6.06 7.69
CA PRO A 61 -2.07 5.52 8.67
C PRO A 61 -3.52 5.96 8.44
N ASN A 62 -3.71 7.10 7.77
CA ASN A 62 -5.04 7.68 7.51
C ASN A 62 -5.66 7.20 6.20
N ARG A 63 -4.94 6.40 5.41
CA ARG A 63 -5.37 5.95 4.09
C ARG A 63 -5.76 4.46 4.10
N LYS A 64 -6.98 4.15 3.68
CA LYS A 64 -7.59 2.82 3.80
C LYS A 64 -8.28 2.41 2.50
N GLY A 65 -8.57 1.11 2.35
CA GLY A 65 -9.29 0.57 1.20
C GLY A 65 -8.58 0.94 -0.12
N ASN A 66 -9.33 1.56 -1.03
CA ASN A 66 -8.84 2.02 -2.33
C ASN A 66 -7.90 3.23 -2.28
N ASP A 67 -7.85 3.94 -1.16
CA ASP A 67 -6.93 5.07 -0.98
C ASP A 67 -5.62 4.63 -0.30
N LYS A 68 -5.50 3.36 0.10
CA LYS A 68 -4.37 2.88 0.89
C LYS A 68 -3.05 3.17 0.18
N CYS A 69 -2.14 3.78 0.90
CA CYS A 69 -0.90 4.33 0.36
C CYS A 69 0.30 3.87 1.18
N CYS A 70 1.43 3.73 0.51
CA CYS A 70 2.71 3.44 1.09
C CYS A 70 3.68 4.58 0.83
N VAL A 71 4.45 4.97 1.84
CA VAL A 71 5.59 5.86 1.72
C VAL A 71 6.86 5.01 1.61
N VAL A 72 7.56 5.08 0.47
CA VAL A 72 8.78 4.29 0.21
C VAL A 72 9.96 5.18 -0.15
N SER A 73 11.15 4.79 0.26
CA SER A 73 12.40 5.42 -0.21
C SER A 73 12.93 4.78 -1.50
N ASN A 74 12.54 3.52 -1.78
CA ASN A 74 12.92 2.78 -2.98
C ASN A 74 11.68 2.45 -3.81
N GLU A 75 11.39 3.29 -4.80
CA GLU A 75 10.26 3.14 -5.71
C GLU A 75 10.35 1.85 -6.53
N ASP A 76 11.52 1.55 -7.12
CA ASP A 76 11.71 0.35 -7.95
C ASP A 76 11.43 -0.95 -7.18
N ALA A 77 11.85 -1.03 -5.92
CA ALA A 77 11.56 -2.19 -5.06
C ALA A 77 10.05 -2.35 -4.83
N PHE A 78 9.33 -1.25 -4.63
CA PHE A 78 7.87 -1.27 -4.49
C PHE A 78 7.19 -1.69 -5.79
N LEU A 79 7.57 -1.09 -6.93
CA LEU A 79 6.98 -1.38 -8.24
C LEU A 79 7.21 -2.85 -8.65
N SER A 80 8.43 -3.35 -8.43
CA SER A 80 8.80 -4.75 -8.68
C SER A 80 7.97 -5.69 -7.80
N SER A 81 7.90 -5.42 -6.49
CA SER A 81 7.10 -6.21 -5.54
C SER A 81 5.63 -6.20 -5.94
N CYS A 82 5.06 -5.03 -6.24
CA CYS A 82 3.67 -4.86 -6.64
C CYS A 82 3.32 -5.71 -7.87
N ARG A 83 4.13 -5.64 -8.94
CA ARG A 83 3.90 -6.42 -10.18
C ARG A 83 4.00 -7.93 -9.97
N GLY A 84 4.74 -8.38 -8.97
CA GLY A 84 4.90 -9.80 -8.63
C GLY A 84 3.74 -10.39 -7.81
N LEU A 85 2.85 -9.56 -7.26
CA LEU A 85 1.74 -10.03 -6.44
C LEU A 85 0.65 -10.69 -7.31
N LYS A 86 -0.04 -11.65 -6.71
CA LYS A 86 -1.21 -12.31 -7.30
C LYS A 86 -2.37 -12.23 -6.32
N ALA A 87 -3.56 -12.04 -6.86
CA ALA A 87 -4.76 -12.11 -6.04
C ALA A 87 -5.01 -13.54 -5.54
N GLY A 88 -5.73 -13.65 -4.42
CA GLY A 88 -6.23 -14.93 -3.94
C GLY A 88 -7.33 -15.51 -4.84
N SER A 89 -7.69 -16.76 -4.62
CA SER A 89 -8.72 -17.50 -5.40
C SER A 89 -10.08 -16.80 -5.46
N GLN A 90 -10.41 -15.97 -4.48
CA GLN A 90 -11.64 -15.17 -4.43
C GLN A 90 -11.67 -14.03 -5.49
N PHE A 91 -10.52 -13.65 -6.05
CA PHE A 91 -10.40 -12.69 -7.15
C PHE A 91 -9.56 -13.31 -8.27
N PRO A 92 -10.11 -14.27 -9.03
CA PRO A 92 -9.34 -15.06 -10.00
C PRO A 92 -8.71 -14.20 -11.13
N ASN A 93 -9.35 -13.07 -11.45
CA ASN A 93 -8.85 -12.09 -12.43
C ASN A 93 -8.25 -10.84 -11.76
N GLY A 94 -8.06 -10.89 -10.44
CA GLY A 94 -7.48 -9.80 -9.66
C GLY A 94 -6.01 -9.63 -10.00
N ARG A 95 -5.61 -8.43 -10.43
CA ARG A 95 -4.23 -8.10 -10.72
C ARG A 95 -3.80 -6.80 -10.06
N PRO A 96 -2.55 -6.71 -9.58
CA PRO A 96 -1.99 -5.49 -9.04
C PRO A 96 -1.61 -4.52 -10.16
N ILE A 97 -1.88 -3.23 -9.96
CA ILE A 97 -1.47 -2.14 -10.83
C ILE A 97 -0.71 -1.11 -9.98
N PRO A 98 0.60 -0.93 -10.17
CA PRO A 98 1.34 0.12 -9.48
C PRO A 98 0.83 1.50 -9.91
N ALA A 99 0.65 2.40 -8.94
CA ALA A 99 0.19 3.76 -9.16
C ALA A 99 0.80 4.72 -8.12
N ARG A 100 0.75 6.03 -8.40
CA ARG A 100 0.92 7.06 -7.37
C ARG A 100 -0.32 7.08 -6.49
N CYS A 101 -0.16 7.46 -5.24
CA CYS A 101 -1.31 7.69 -4.38
C CYS A 101 -2.12 8.90 -4.89
N TRP A 102 -3.44 8.88 -4.72
CA TRP A 102 -4.28 10.02 -5.13
C TRP A 102 -4.06 11.25 -4.24
N GLY A 103 -4.09 12.43 -4.85
CA GLY A 103 -4.02 13.72 -4.14
C GLY A 103 -2.62 14.11 -3.63
N ASP A 104 -1.57 13.73 -4.35
CA ASP A 104 -0.24 14.37 -4.23
C ASP A 104 -0.18 15.72 -4.97
#